data_AF-A0A293M468-F1
#
_entry.id   AF-A0A293M468-F1
#
_cell.length_a   1.000
_cell.length_b   1.000
_cell.length_c   1.000
_cell.angle_alpha   90.00
_cell.angle_beta   90.00
_cell.angle_gamma   90.00
#
_symmetry.space_group_name_H-M   'P 1'
#
loop_
_entity.id
_entity.type
_entity.pdbx_description
1 polymer ?
#
loop_
_entity_poly.entity_id
_entity_poly.type
_entity_poly.pdbx_seq_one_letter_code
_entity_poly.pdbx_strand_id
1 'polypeptide(L)'
;MRHPRAVKLSKSLSYVLRHGANNEGLRIDHGGYVDLAAVLQLPSFRRCGYTEADVINVVETNDKQRFALRNHPETGRLQVRANQGHSIEIKDDGTLLTPIDLGSCPDVVVHGTYFENWRTITLCATQEQLSYHIHFAAGFPGDATMKVSELTTA
;
A
#
# COMPACT_ATOMS: atom_id res chain seq x y z
N MET A 1 18.84 9.16 10.34
CA MET A 1 17.74 10.15 10.49
C MET A 1 16.97 10.22 9.19
N ARG A 2 15.65 9.95 9.18
CA ARG A 2 14.83 10.11 7.95
C ARG A 2 14.70 11.59 7.62
N HIS A 3 15.13 12.01 6.44
CA HIS A 3 15.09 13.41 6.03
C HIS A 3 13.62 13.89 5.95
N PRO A 4 13.22 15.02 6.56
CA PRO A 4 11.83 15.48 6.60
C PRO A 4 11.16 15.58 5.22
N ARG A 5 11.95 15.90 4.19
CA ARG A 5 11.54 15.96 2.78
C ARG A 5 11.14 14.58 2.23
N ALA A 6 11.95 13.55 2.45
CA ALA A 6 11.67 12.18 2.00
C ALA A 6 10.41 11.61 2.68
N VAL A 7 10.18 11.95 3.96
CA VAL A 7 8.95 11.56 4.68
C VAL A 7 7.71 12.20 4.06
N LYS A 8 7.78 13.49 3.69
CA LYS A 8 6.68 14.19 3.00
C LYS A 8 6.41 13.56 1.64
N LEU A 9 7.45 13.30 0.85
CA LEU A 9 7.33 12.61 -0.44
C LEU A 9 6.67 11.23 -0.28
N SER A 10 7.12 10.42 0.67
CA SER A 10 6.51 9.11 0.93
C SER A 10 5.03 9.23 1.28
N LYS A 11 4.61 10.22 2.07
CA LYS A 11 3.19 10.44 2.39
C LYS A 11 2.39 10.86 1.15
N SER A 12 2.92 11.77 0.33
CA SER A 12 2.29 12.20 -0.91
C SER A 12 2.13 11.05 -1.91
N LEU A 13 3.17 10.23 -2.09
CA LEU A 13 3.12 9.02 -2.91
C LEU A 13 2.08 8.03 -2.38
N SER A 14 2.06 7.77 -1.07
CA SER A 14 1.03 6.88 -0.49
C SER A 14 -0.38 7.39 -0.76
N TYR A 15 -0.64 8.69 -0.62
CA TYR A 15 -1.96 9.24 -0.90
C TYR A 15 -2.37 9.07 -2.36
N VAL A 16 -1.50 9.50 -3.29
CA VAL A 16 -1.80 9.44 -4.72
C VAL A 16 -2.01 8.01 -5.18
N LEU A 17 -1.10 7.10 -4.82
CA LEU A 17 -1.13 5.73 -5.34
C LEU A 17 -2.25 4.88 -4.72
N ARG A 18 -2.67 5.17 -3.48
CA ARG A 18 -3.70 4.38 -2.79
C ARG A 18 -5.12 4.90 -2.97
N HIS A 19 -5.27 6.21 -3.15
CA HIS A 19 -6.58 6.87 -3.08
C HIS A 19 -6.76 7.94 -4.16
N GLY A 20 -5.70 8.71 -4.45
CA GLY A 20 -5.81 9.95 -5.23
C GLY A 20 -5.69 9.79 -6.74
N ALA A 21 -5.21 8.67 -7.28
CA ALA A 21 -4.81 8.58 -8.69
C ALA A 21 -5.94 8.95 -9.67
N ASN A 22 -7.15 8.42 -9.47
CA ASN A 22 -8.29 8.76 -10.33
C ASN A 22 -8.69 10.25 -10.21
N ASN A 23 -8.67 10.80 -9.00
CA ASN A 23 -9.01 12.20 -8.73
C ASN A 23 -7.98 13.16 -9.35
N GLU A 24 -6.72 12.74 -9.41
CA GLU A 24 -5.61 13.48 -9.99
C GLU A 24 -5.48 13.23 -11.52
N GLY A 25 -6.41 12.48 -12.13
CA GLY A 25 -6.43 12.19 -13.56
C GLY A 25 -5.33 11.25 -14.05
N LEU A 26 -4.71 10.49 -13.14
CA LEU A 26 -3.67 9.54 -13.47
C LEU A 26 -4.28 8.23 -13.98
N ARG A 27 -3.63 7.64 -14.99
CA ARG A 27 -3.98 6.31 -15.48
C ARG A 27 -3.26 5.26 -14.64
N ILE A 28 -4.02 4.51 -13.87
CA ILE A 28 -3.58 3.27 -13.22
C ILE A 28 -3.77 2.11 -14.19
N ASP A 29 -2.76 1.25 -14.33
CA ASP A 29 -2.89 0.00 -15.05
C ASP A 29 -3.41 -1.15 -14.16
N HIS A 30 -3.61 -2.33 -14.76
CA HIS A 30 -4.19 -3.50 -14.07
C HIS A 30 -3.43 -3.93 -12.82
N GLY A 31 -2.12 -3.67 -12.74
CA GLY A 31 -1.26 -4.00 -11.62
C GLY A 31 -1.05 -2.88 -10.61
N GLY A 32 -1.80 -1.77 -10.74
CA GLY A 32 -1.70 -0.62 -9.84
C GLY A 32 -0.58 0.37 -10.19
N TYR A 33 0.09 0.19 -11.32
CA TYR A 33 1.21 1.04 -11.70
C TYR A 33 0.75 2.29 -12.43
N VAL A 34 1.43 3.39 -12.13
CA VAL A 34 1.23 4.71 -12.73
C VAL A 34 2.56 5.19 -13.31
N ASP A 35 2.50 5.89 -14.43
CA ASP A 35 3.67 6.54 -15.03
C ASP A 35 4.29 7.56 -14.05
N LEU A 36 5.56 7.39 -13.72
CA LEU A 36 6.23 8.24 -12.74
C LEU A 36 6.34 9.69 -13.23
N ALA A 37 6.54 9.90 -14.54
CA ALA A 37 6.59 11.25 -15.08
C ALA A 37 5.24 11.96 -14.91
N ALA A 38 4.12 11.25 -15.05
CA ALA A 38 2.79 11.81 -14.81
C ALA A 38 2.60 12.20 -13.33
N VAL A 39 3.03 11.35 -12.40
CA VAL A 39 3.01 11.65 -10.95
C VAL A 39 3.82 12.91 -10.64
N LEU A 40 5.02 13.04 -11.22
CA LEU A 40 5.87 14.20 -11.00
C LEU A 40 5.31 15.50 -11.60
N GLN A 41 4.39 15.41 -12.57
CA GLN A 41 3.71 16.58 -13.13
C GLN A 41 2.55 17.10 -12.28
N LEU A 42 2.11 16.35 -11.26
CA LEU A 42 1.05 16.81 -10.37
C LEU A 42 1.45 18.10 -9.63
N PRO A 43 0.51 19.04 -9.40
CA PRO A 43 0.82 20.30 -8.74
C PRO A 43 1.48 20.14 -7.37
N SER A 44 1.06 19.12 -6.61
CA SER A 44 1.62 18.79 -5.29
C SER A 44 3.07 18.33 -5.34
N PHE A 45 3.48 17.66 -6.43
CA PHE A 45 4.85 17.18 -6.63
C PHE A 45 5.75 18.25 -7.25
N ARG A 46 5.24 18.96 -8.27
CA ARG A 46 5.95 20.07 -8.92
C ARG A 46 6.27 21.21 -7.95
N ARG A 47 5.31 21.60 -7.11
CA ARG A 47 5.50 22.68 -6.13
C ARG A 47 6.61 22.35 -5.13
N CYS A 48 6.78 21.08 -4.80
CA CYS A 48 7.86 20.63 -3.92
C CYS A 48 9.18 20.39 -4.66
N GLY A 49 9.17 20.40 -6.00
CA GLY A 49 10.36 20.13 -6.83
C GLY A 49 10.89 18.72 -6.63
N TYR A 50 10.01 17.72 -6.51
CA TYR A 50 10.45 16.33 -6.45
C TYR A 50 10.93 15.87 -7.82
N THR A 51 11.97 15.05 -7.81
CA THR A 51 12.60 14.46 -8.99
C THR A 51 12.39 12.95 -9.02
N GLU A 52 12.67 12.34 -10.17
CA GLU A 52 12.70 10.88 -10.30
C GLU A 52 13.68 10.23 -9.30
N ALA A 53 14.87 10.82 -9.16
CA ALA A 53 15.88 10.35 -8.21
C ALA A 53 15.38 10.39 -6.74
N ASP A 54 14.59 11.40 -6.37
CA ASP A 54 13.98 11.47 -5.04
C ASP A 54 13.02 10.29 -4.81
N VAL A 55 12.24 9.92 -5.83
CA VAL A 55 11.28 8.82 -5.75
C VAL A 55 12.00 7.47 -5.69
N ILE A 56 13.01 7.25 -6.53
CA ILE A 56 13.86 6.05 -6.49
C ILE A 56 14.46 5.88 -5.09
N ASN A 57 15.07 6.93 -4.54
CA ASN A 57 15.63 6.90 -3.21
C ASN A 57 14.57 6.58 -2.13
N VAL A 58 13.37 7.15 -2.23
CA VAL A 58 12.27 6.84 -1.29
C VAL A 58 11.77 5.41 -1.39
N VAL A 59 11.84 4.79 -2.58
CA VAL A 59 11.47 3.38 -2.79
C VAL A 59 12.55 2.47 -2.20
N GLU A 60 13.82 2.72 -2.52
CA GLU A 60 14.97 1.92 -2.07
C GLU A 60 15.19 1.99 -0.55
N THR A 61 15.04 3.17 0.05
CA THR A 61 15.26 3.38 1.50
C THR A 61 14.02 3.10 2.35
N ASN A 62 12.97 2.52 1.76
CA ASN A 62 11.75 2.22 2.50
C ASN A 62 11.84 0.90 3.27
N ASP A 63 12.10 0.99 4.57
CA ASP A 63 12.10 -0.16 5.48
C ASP A 63 10.81 -1.00 5.43
N LYS A 64 9.70 -0.39 4.99
CA LYS A 64 8.37 -1.04 4.93
C LYS A 64 8.01 -1.54 3.54
N GLN A 65 8.92 -1.44 2.55
CA GLN A 65 8.68 -1.86 1.17
C GLN A 65 7.30 -1.43 0.66
N ARG A 66 6.96 -0.14 0.84
CA ARG A 66 5.60 0.37 0.58
C ARG A 66 5.28 0.56 -0.90
N PHE A 67 6.32 0.62 -1.73
CA PHE A 67 6.23 0.99 -3.12
C PHE A 67 7.09 0.05 -3.96
N ALA A 68 6.75 -0.07 -5.22
CA ALA A 68 7.56 -0.78 -6.20
C ALA A 68 7.70 0.07 -7.46
N LEU A 69 8.88 -0.02 -8.07
CA LEU A 69 9.19 0.56 -9.37
C LEU A 69 9.30 -0.55 -10.41
N ARG A 70 8.89 -0.25 -11.64
CA ARG A 70 9.18 -1.09 -12.80
C ARG A 70 9.34 -0.24 -14.04
N ASN A 71 10.07 -0.76 -15.03
CA ASN A 71 9.97 -0.23 -16.38
C ASN A 71 8.73 -0.83 -17.06
N HIS A 72 7.94 0.01 -17.71
CA HIS A 72 6.79 -0.45 -18.49
C HIS A 72 7.28 -1.41 -19.59
N PRO A 73 6.68 -2.60 -19.75
CA PRO A 73 7.20 -3.67 -20.62
C PRO A 73 7.35 -3.25 -22.09
N GLU A 74 6.43 -2.43 -22.61
CA GLU A 74 6.48 -1.98 -24.01
C GLU A 74 7.20 -0.64 -24.21
N THR A 75 6.92 0.36 -23.37
CA THR A 75 7.43 1.74 -23.57
C THR A 75 8.75 2.01 -22.87
N GLY A 76 9.19 1.14 -21.96
CA GLY A 76 10.38 1.34 -21.13
C GLY A 76 10.27 2.46 -20.11
N ARG A 77 9.12 3.15 -20.01
CA ARG A 77 8.92 4.27 -19.09
C ARG A 77 8.87 3.78 -17.65
N LEU A 78 9.48 4.53 -16.73
CA LEU A 78 9.49 4.19 -15.33
C LEU A 78 8.08 4.38 -14.73
N GLN A 79 7.58 3.35 -14.08
CA GLN A 79 6.29 3.35 -13.40
C GLN A 79 6.46 3.06 -11.91
N VAL A 80 5.55 3.60 -11.10
CA VAL A 80 5.50 3.41 -9.65
C VAL A 80 4.12 2.93 -9.21
N ARG A 81 4.08 2.07 -8.20
CA ARG A 81 2.85 1.67 -7.51
C ARG A 81 3.03 1.64 -6.00
N ALA A 82 1.92 1.63 -5.27
CA ALA A 82 1.94 1.16 -3.89
C ALA A 82 1.85 -0.37 -3.90
N ASN A 83 2.51 -1.01 -2.93
CA ASN A 83 2.45 -2.47 -2.82
C ASN A 83 1.17 -2.92 -2.13
N GLN A 84 0.60 -2.08 -1.26
CA GLN A 84 -0.56 -2.40 -0.43
C GLN A 84 -1.40 -1.18 -0.09
N GLY A 85 -2.64 -1.43 0.33
CA GLY A 85 -3.54 -0.46 0.95
C GLY A 85 -4.30 0.42 -0.04
N HIS A 86 -4.63 -0.11 -1.22
CA HIS A 86 -5.42 0.60 -2.21
C HIS A 86 -6.89 0.66 -1.77
N SER A 87 -7.50 1.84 -1.90
CA SER A 87 -8.96 1.99 -1.90
C SER A 87 -9.51 2.16 -3.31
N ILE A 88 -8.63 2.13 -4.31
CA ILE A 88 -8.98 2.12 -5.73
C ILE A 88 -8.98 0.66 -6.17
N GLU A 89 -9.97 0.26 -6.96
CA GLU A 89 -10.05 -1.10 -7.50
C GLU A 89 -8.88 -1.36 -8.47
N ILE A 90 -8.02 -2.32 -8.12
CA ILE A 90 -6.92 -2.80 -8.96
C ILE A 90 -7.22 -4.23 -9.32
N LYS A 91 -7.32 -4.51 -10.62
CA LYS A 91 -7.77 -5.82 -11.12
C LYS A 91 -6.85 -6.96 -10.71
N ASP A 92 -5.53 -6.70 -10.63
CA ASP A 92 -4.54 -7.71 -10.29
C ASP A 92 -4.13 -7.69 -8.80
N ASP A 93 -4.74 -6.84 -7.95
CA ASP A 93 -4.33 -6.70 -6.52
C ASP A 93 -4.45 -8.05 -5.78
N GLY A 94 -5.50 -8.81 -6.10
CA GLY A 94 -5.74 -10.15 -5.55
C GLY A 94 -4.72 -11.22 -5.98
N THR A 95 -3.90 -10.97 -7.01
CA THR A 95 -2.85 -11.91 -7.46
C THR A 95 -1.49 -11.69 -6.79
N LEU A 96 -1.36 -10.60 -6.01
CA LEU A 96 -0.13 -10.24 -5.30
C LEU A 96 -0.14 -10.69 -3.84
N LEU A 97 -1.30 -11.10 -3.36
CA LEU A 97 -1.49 -11.65 -2.03
C LEU A 97 -1.51 -13.18 -2.14
N THR A 98 -0.73 -13.85 -1.31
CA THR A 98 -0.86 -15.30 -1.14
C THR A 98 -2.00 -15.56 -0.17
N PRO A 99 -3.07 -16.27 -0.56
CA PRO A 99 -4.11 -16.66 0.36
C PRO A 99 -3.49 -17.46 1.50
N ILE A 100 -3.90 -17.16 2.74
CA ILE A 100 -3.46 -17.93 3.89
C ILE A 100 -4.49 -19.03 4.10
N ASP A 101 -4.04 -20.27 4.04
CA ASP A 101 -4.87 -21.42 4.36
C ASP A 101 -4.93 -21.63 5.89
N LEU A 102 -5.94 -22.37 6.36
CA LEU A 102 -6.07 -22.71 7.79
C LEU A 102 -4.85 -23.46 8.34
N GLY A 103 -4.02 -24.08 7.51
CA GLY A 103 -2.82 -24.81 7.92
C GLY A 103 -1.55 -23.95 8.05
N SER A 104 -1.54 -22.77 7.43
CA SER A 104 -0.43 -21.79 7.41
C SER A 104 -0.77 -20.52 8.18
N CYS A 105 -1.99 -20.40 8.69
CA CYS A 105 -2.40 -19.33 9.58
C CYS A 105 -1.66 -19.44 10.92
N PRO A 106 -1.00 -18.37 11.40
CA PRO A 106 -0.42 -18.35 12.73
C PRO A 106 -1.49 -18.60 13.81
N ASP A 107 -1.12 -19.30 14.90
CA ASP A 107 -2.02 -19.59 16.02
C ASP A 107 -2.65 -18.32 16.64
N VAL A 108 -1.93 -17.20 16.57
CA VAL A 108 -2.36 -15.90 17.08
C VAL A 108 -2.12 -14.83 16.04
N VAL A 109 -3.19 -14.11 15.72
CA VAL A 109 -3.19 -12.98 14.79
C VAL A 109 -3.87 -11.79 15.46
N VAL A 110 -3.29 -10.61 15.30
CA VAL A 110 -3.77 -9.39 15.94
C VAL A 110 -4.10 -8.32 14.91
N HIS A 111 -5.23 -7.64 15.07
CA HIS A 111 -5.61 -6.47 14.30
C HIS A 111 -5.63 -5.23 15.19
N GLY A 112 -4.72 -4.30 14.94
CA GLY A 112 -4.70 -3.02 15.65
C GLY A 112 -5.78 -2.09 15.12
N THR A 113 -6.67 -1.62 15.99
CA THR A 113 -7.75 -0.67 15.66
C THR A 113 -7.92 0.39 16.77
N TYR A 114 -8.68 1.44 16.50
CA TYR A 114 -9.03 2.45 17.50
C TYR A 114 -10.14 1.93 18.43
N PHE A 115 -10.10 2.31 19.71
CA PHE A 115 -11.07 1.85 20.72
C PHE A 115 -12.54 2.17 20.34
N GLU A 116 -12.76 3.29 19.66
CA GLU A 116 -14.08 3.71 19.19
C GLU A 116 -14.70 2.71 18.19
N ASN A 117 -13.88 1.99 17.43
CA ASN A 117 -14.32 0.97 16.49
C ASN A 117 -14.70 -0.36 17.17
N TRP A 118 -14.34 -0.55 18.45
CA TRP A 118 -14.55 -1.80 19.18
C TRP A 118 -15.99 -2.26 19.13
N ARG A 119 -16.94 -1.37 19.44
CA ARG A 119 -18.37 -1.69 19.45
C ARG A 119 -18.83 -2.22 18.11
N THR A 120 -18.49 -1.52 17.03
CA THR A 120 -18.86 -1.91 15.66
C THR A 120 -18.26 -3.25 15.29
N ILE A 121 -16.99 -3.48 15.59
CA ILE A 121 -16.28 -4.74 15.27
C ILE A 121 -16.88 -5.92 16.04
N THR A 122 -17.25 -5.73 17.32
CA THR A 122 -17.88 -6.80 18.12
C THR A 122 -19.31 -7.12 17.70
N LEU A 123 -20.01 -6.17 17.05
CA LEU A 123 -21.39 -6.33 16.59
C LEU A 123 -21.47 -6.83 15.14
N CYS A 124 -20.51 -6.45 14.29
CA CYS A 124 -20.43 -6.78 12.87
C CYS A 124 -19.32 -7.81 12.64
N ALA A 125 -19.55 -9.06 13.06
CA ALA A 125 -18.61 -10.16 12.88
C ALA A 125 -18.86 -10.99 11.61
N THR A 126 -19.61 -10.47 10.62
CA THR A 126 -19.90 -11.21 9.39
C THR A 126 -19.11 -10.67 8.20
N GLN A 127 -18.34 -11.59 7.61
CA GLN A 127 -17.38 -11.41 6.53
C GLN A 127 -17.97 -10.78 5.25
N GLU A 128 -19.29 -10.82 5.10
CA GLU A 128 -20.00 -10.51 3.86
C GLU A 128 -20.06 -9.02 3.48
N GLN A 129 -19.71 -8.10 4.40
CA GLN A 129 -19.83 -6.66 4.16
C GLN A 129 -18.49 -5.93 3.96
N LEU A 130 -17.36 -6.64 4.05
CA LEU A 130 -16.04 -6.04 3.92
C LEU A 130 -15.51 -6.28 2.51
N SER A 131 -15.65 -5.28 1.63
CA SER A 131 -15.16 -5.33 0.24
C SER A 131 -13.62 -5.28 0.11
N TYR A 132 -12.88 -5.40 1.22
CA TYR A 132 -11.43 -5.15 1.27
C TYR A 132 -10.73 -6.13 2.22
N HIS A 133 -9.47 -6.46 1.90
CA HIS A 133 -8.61 -7.32 2.71
C HIS A 133 -8.38 -6.74 4.12
N ILE A 134 -8.40 -7.59 5.15
CA ILE A 134 -8.11 -7.19 6.53
C ILE A 134 -6.66 -7.49 6.85
N HIS A 135 -5.90 -6.47 7.25
CA HIS A 135 -4.50 -6.64 7.63
C HIS A 135 -4.37 -7.08 9.08
N PHE A 136 -3.60 -8.13 9.33
CA PHE A 136 -3.26 -8.61 10.66
C PHE A 136 -1.74 -8.63 10.85
N ALA A 137 -1.30 -8.77 12.08
CA ALA A 137 0.08 -9.12 12.42
C ALA A 137 0.10 -10.48 13.12
N ALA A 138 1.12 -11.28 12.87
CA ALA A 138 1.34 -12.53 13.58
C ALA A 138 1.97 -12.26 14.95
N GLY A 139 1.39 -12.77 16.04
CA GLY A 139 1.94 -12.62 17.41
C GLY A 139 1.60 -11.30 18.12
N PHE A 140 2.02 -11.17 19.39
CA PHE A 140 1.73 -10.00 20.22
C PHE A 140 2.75 -8.87 20.03
N PRO A 141 2.38 -7.61 20.35
CA PRO A 141 3.32 -6.50 20.34
C PRO A 141 4.55 -6.79 21.22
N GLY A 142 5.72 -6.91 20.59
CA GLY A 142 6.99 -7.19 21.28
C GLY A 142 7.58 -8.59 21.04
N ASP A 143 6.83 -9.49 20.41
CA ASP A 143 7.34 -10.82 20.07
C ASP A 143 8.32 -10.78 18.88
N ALA A 144 9.38 -11.59 18.94
CA ALA A 144 10.36 -11.73 17.86
C ALA A 144 9.76 -12.29 16.56
N THR A 145 8.57 -12.90 16.64
CA THR A 145 7.81 -13.45 15.51
C THR A 145 6.91 -12.42 14.83
N MET A 146 6.84 -11.17 15.33
CA MET A 146 6.01 -10.13 14.71
C MET A 146 6.43 -9.86 13.27
N LYS A 147 5.68 -10.45 12.35
CA LYS A 147 5.66 -10.12 10.94
C LYS A 147 4.26 -9.63 10.63
N VAL A 148 4.17 -8.48 9.96
CA VAL A 148 2.90 -8.01 9.39
C VAL A 148 2.63 -8.94 8.21
N SER A 149 1.72 -9.89 8.40
CA SER A 149 1.29 -10.82 7.38
C SER A 149 -0.16 -10.51 7.04
N GLU A 150 -0.42 -10.25 5.77
CA GLU A 150 -1.75 -9.95 5.28
C GLU A 150 -2.52 -11.26 5.19
N LEU A 151 -3.42 -11.49 6.15
CA LEU A 151 -4.31 -12.64 6.14
C LEU A 151 -5.48 -12.31 5.23
N THR A 152 -5.54 -13.01 4.11
CA THR A 152 -6.71 -12.99 3.25
C THR A 152 -7.55 -14.22 3.58
N THR A 153 -8.77 -14.00 4.04
CA THR A 153 -9.80 -15.05 4.07
C THR A 153 -10.46 -15.08 2.69
N ALA A 154 -10.60 -16.27 2.11
CA ALA A 154 -11.36 -16.51 0.88
C ALA A 154 -12.85 -16.19 1.05
#